data_AF-A0A2M7FL42-F1
#
_entry.id   AF-A0A2M7FL42-F1
#
_cell.length_a   1.000
_cell.length_b   1.000
_cell.length_c   1.000
_cell.angle_alpha   90.00
_cell.angle_beta   90.00
_cell.angle_gamma   90.00
#
_symmetry.space_group_name_H-M   'P 1'
#
loop_
_entity.id
_entity.type
_entity.pdbx_description
1 polymer ?
#
loop_
_entity_poly.entity_id
_entity_poly.type
_entity_poly.pdbx_seq_one_letter_code
_entity_poly.pdbx_strand_id
1 'polypeptide(L)'
;DDPGIILVNVAPRHGKAKKWENGTPFGHIQYQNTHIFTTVDGATLSLIHKYGLSETIEVYDIPEVLDAMIKQGELKEHLRAPITNTQFRSFEFLPRVANWYMQKLAIPHELHKLSDFLKAPLAVWYIDNFGNCKTTAWAGDIDHKALHKITTRWGDLMCYERLKDVPNGEP
;
A
#
# COMPACT_ATOMS: atom_id res chain seq x y z
N ASP A 1 21.38 13.05 0.85
CA ASP A 1 20.83 11.96 0.04
C ASP A 1 19.52 12.39 -0.59
N ASP A 2 19.36 12.11 -1.87
CA ASP A 2 18.12 12.41 -2.59
C ASP A 2 16.98 11.52 -2.06
N PRO A 3 15.74 12.05 -1.98
CA PRO A 3 14.61 11.31 -1.46
C PRO A 3 14.19 10.18 -2.41
N GLY A 4 13.86 9.03 -1.82
CA GLY A 4 13.23 7.92 -2.55
C GLY A 4 11.77 8.23 -2.86
N ILE A 5 11.29 7.80 -4.03
CA ILE A 5 9.87 7.94 -4.41
C ILE A 5 9.34 6.57 -4.81
N ILE A 6 8.27 6.12 -4.16
CA ILE A 6 7.55 4.88 -4.48
C ILE A 6 6.14 5.26 -4.94
N LEU A 7 5.78 4.82 -6.15
CA LEU A 7 4.43 4.98 -6.70
C LEU A 7 3.74 3.61 -6.76
N VAL A 8 2.70 3.42 -5.96
CA VAL A 8 1.96 2.17 -5.88
C VAL A 8 0.52 2.39 -6.37
N ASN A 9 0.07 1.53 -7.27
CA ASN A 9 -1.31 1.55 -7.73
C ASN A 9 -1.91 0.15 -7.66
N VAL A 10 -2.88 -0.01 -6.77
CA VAL A 10 -3.72 -1.19 -6.67
C VAL A 10 -5.16 -0.77 -6.98
N ALA A 11 -5.59 -1.04 -8.21
CA ALA A 11 -6.90 -0.66 -8.73
C ALA A 11 -7.78 -1.90 -9.00
N PRO A 12 -8.27 -2.59 -7.95
CA PRO A 12 -9.06 -3.80 -8.11
C PRO A 12 -10.42 -3.46 -8.73
N ARG A 13 -10.78 -4.15 -9.81
CA ARG A 13 -12.03 -3.92 -10.56
C ARG A 13 -13.24 -4.69 -10.02
N HIS A 14 -13.05 -5.50 -8.98
CA HIS A 14 -14.07 -6.42 -8.44
C HIS A 14 -15.02 -5.73 -7.45
N GLY A 15 -15.81 -4.75 -7.89
CA GLY A 15 -16.98 -4.20 -7.15
C GLY A 15 -16.71 -3.47 -5.83
N LYS A 16 -15.68 -3.84 -5.06
CA LYS A 16 -15.28 -3.25 -3.77
C LYS A 16 -14.82 -1.80 -3.91
N ALA A 17 -14.26 -1.45 -5.07
CA ALA A 17 -13.89 -0.08 -5.39
C ALA A 17 -15.09 0.85 -5.64
N LYS A 18 -16.33 0.32 -5.78
CA LYS A 18 -17.55 1.13 -5.94
C LYS A 18 -17.94 1.91 -4.69
N LYS A 19 -17.30 1.67 -3.54
CA LYS A 19 -17.51 2.49 -2.33
C LYS A 19 -17.03 3.93 -2.53
N TRP A 20 -16.17 4.16 -3.50
CA TRP A 20 -15.66 5.47 -3.87
C TRP A 20 -16.30 5.92 -5.18
N GLU A 21 -16.96 7.07 -5.17
CA GLU A 21 -17.67 7.61 -6.34
C GLU A 21 -16.75 7.72 -7.57
N ASN A 22 -15.51 8.18 -7.35
CA ASN A 22 -14.49 8.35 -8.38
C ASN A 22 -13.45 7.23 -8.39
N GLY A 23 -13.75 6.07 -7.81
CA GLY A 23 -12.82 4.95 -7.61
C GLY A 23 -11.81 5.22 -6.49
N THR A 24 -11.00 4.21 -6.14
CA THR A 24 -10.05 4.27 -5.01
C THR A 24 -9.19 5.53 -5.03
N PRO A 25 -9.13 6.31 -3.93
CA PRO A 25 -8.30 7.50 -3.85
C PRO A 25 -6.82 7.16 -3.71
N PHE A 26 -5.97 8.16 -3.93
CA PHE A 26 -4.54 8.06 -3.67
C PHE A 26 -4.19 8.78 -2.37
N GLY A 27 -3.07 8.40 -1.78
CA GLY A 27 -2.56 9.05 -0.60
C GLY A 27 -1.04 9.00 -0.52
N HIS A 28 -0.49 9.68 0.47
CA HIS A 28 0.93 9.86 0.68
C HIS A 28 1.33 9.56 2.13
N ILE A 29 2.42 8.82 2.27
CA ILE A 29 3.11 8.54 3.53
C ILE A 29 4.59 8.80 3.33
N GLN A 30 5.21 9.52 4.26
CA GLN A 30 6.65 9.61 4.34
C GLN A 30 7.19 8.62 5.37
N TYR A 31 8.15 7.78 4.98
CA TYR A 31 8.92 6.95 5.89
C TYR A 31 10.41 7.27 5.69
N GLN A 32 11.03 7.82 6.74
CA GLN A 32 12.40 8.34 6.67
C GLN A 32 12.57 9.33 5.48
N ASN A 33 13.54 9.11 4.59
CA ASN A 33 13.76 9.91 3.38
C ASN A 33 13.02 9.36 2.14
N THR A 34 11.95 8.58 2.32
CA THR A 34 11.18 7.97 1.21
C THR A 34 9.72 8.43 1.24
N HIS A 35 9.23 8.93 0.12
CA HIS A 35 7.84 9.29 -0.11
C HIS A 35 7.11 8.16 -0.83
N ILE A 36 6.02 7.68 -0.24
CA ILE A 36 5.21 6.59 -0.75
C ILE A 36 3.86 7.14 -1.16
N PHE A 37 3.61 7.22 -2.46
CA PHE A 37 2.33 7.60 -3.03
C PHE A 37 1.59 6.33 -3.47
N THR A 38 0.41 6.10 -2.91
CA THR A 38 -0.26 4.79 -3.04
C THR A 38 -1.77 4.89 -3.10
N THR A 39 -2.44 3.88 -3.67
CA THR A 39 -3.89 3.73 -3.55
C THR A 39 -4.29 3.38 -2.12
N VAL A 40 -5.38 3.98 -1.64
CA VAL A 40 -5.88 3.85 -0.27
C VAL A 40 -7.06 2.88 -0.23
N ASP A 41 -6.79 1.59 -0.51
CA ASP A 41 -7.81 0.54 -0.40
C ASP A 41 -7.23 -0.86 -0.18
N GLY A 42 -8.08 -1.77 0.28
CA GLY A 42 -7.74 -3.17 0.49
C GLY A 42 -6.60 -3.35 1.48
N ALA A 43 -5.71 -4.30 1.20
CA ALA A 43 -4.56 -4.62 2.04
C ALA A 43 -3.32 -3.75 1.77
N THR A 44 -3.41 -2.76 0.88
CA THR A 44 -2.25 -1.98 0.38
C THR A 44 -1.45 -1.33 1.51
N LEU A 45 -2.14 -0.79 2.52
CA LEU A 45 -1.52 -0.11 3.67
C LEU A 45 -1.32 -1.02 4.89
N SER A 46 -1.75 -2.28 4.79
CA SER A 46 -1.90 -3.16 5.96
C SER A 46 -0.57 -3.50 6.63
N LEU A 47 0.50 -3.68 5.85
CA LEU A 47 1.84 -3.92 6.38
C LEU A 47 2.50 -2.62 6.87
N ILE A 48 2.26 -1.48 6.23
CA ILE A 48 2.75 -0.18 6.75
C ILE A 48 2.23 0.04 8.18
N HIS A 49 0.94 -0.23 8.39
CA HIS A 49 0.32 -0.17 9.71
C HIS A 49 0.87 -1.24 10.67
N LYS A 50 0.91 -2.51 10.25
CA LYS A 50 1.39 -3.60 11.12
C LYS A 50 2.83 -3.38 11.61
N TYR A 51 3.70 -2.87 10.75
CA TYR A 51 5.10 -2.61 11.08
C TYR A 51 5.32 -1.27 11.80
N GLY A 52 4.26 -0.49 12.05
CA GLY A 52 4.36 0.80 12.73
C GLY A 52 5.18 1.82 11.93
N LEU A 53 5.19 1.74 10.60
CA LEU A 53 5.99 2.64 9.76
C LEU A 53 5.37 4.03 9.63
N SER A 54 4.05 4.14 9.85
CA SER A 54 3.32 5.38 9.99
C SER A 54 2.06 5.15 10.82
N GLU A 55 1.52 6.20 11.42
CA GLU A 55 0.21 6.19 12.09
C GLU A 55 -0.89 6.75 11.20
N THR A 56 -0.53 7.60 10.24
CA THR A 56 -1.46 8.37 9.41
C THR A 56 -1.08 8.34 7.93
N ILE A 57 -2.03 8.73 7.09
CA ILE A 57 -1.87 8.92 5.65
C ILE A 57 -2.60 10.19 5.22
N GLU A 58 -1.94 10.97 4.36
CA GLU A 58 -2.59 12.07 3.63
C GLU A 58 -3.38 11.46 2.48
N VAL A 59 -4.69 11.72 2.38
CA VAL A 59 -5.56 11.21 1.32
C VAL A 59 -5.99 12.37 0.43
N TYR A 60 -5.85 12.17 -0.88
CA TYR A 60 -6.13 13.18 -1.89
C TYR A 60 -7.50 12.96 -2.52
N ASP A 61 -8.33 14.01 -2.52
CA ASP A 61 -9.44 14.12 -3.44
C ASP A 61 -8.92 14.64 -4.79
N ILE A 62 -9.09 13.86 -5.85
CA ILE A 62 -8.53 14.18 -7.17
C ILE A 62 -9.10 15.51 -7.71
N PRO A 63 -10.44 15.71 -7.80
CA PRO A 63 -11.00 16.99 -8.21
C PRO A 63 -10.44 18.19 -7.43
N GLU A 64 -10.42 18.11 -6.10
CA GLU A 64 -9.94 19.20 -5.24
C GLU A 64 -8.46 19.53 -5.49
N VAL A 65 -7.60 18.52 -5.60
CA VAL A 65 -6.18 18.71 -5.91
C VAL A 65 -6.01 19.35 -7.29
N LEU A 66 -6.74 18.90 -8.30
CA LEU A 66 -6.65 19.49 -9.64
C LEU A 66 -7.09 20.95 -9.65
N ASP A 67 -8.17 21.30 -8.93
CA ASP A 67 -8.64 22.68 -8.78
C ASP A 67 -7.59 23.57 -8.08
N ALA A 68 -6.96 23.06 -7.02
CA ALA A 68 -5.89 23.77 -6.33
C ALA A 68 -4.67 24.00 -7.24
N MET A 69 -4.29 23.01 -8.07
CA MET A 69 -3.16 23.14 -8.99
C MET A 69 -3.47 24.08 -10.17
N ILE A 70 -4.71 24.11 -10.66
CA ILE A 70 -5.14 25.09 -11.67
C ILE A 70 -5.05 26.51 -11.10
N LYS A 71 -5.55 26.72 -9.89
CA LYS A 71 -5.49 28.02 -9.20
C LYS A 71 -4.04 28.49 -8.95
N GLN A 72 -3.12 27.56 -8.72
CA GLN A 72 -1.69 27.83 -8.56
C GLN A 72 -0.96 28.02 -9.90
N GLY A 73 -1.59 27.77 -11.05
CA GLY A 73 -0.98 27.87 -12.38
C GLY A 73 -0.16 26.65 -12.81
N GLU A 74 -0.22 25.55 -12.04
CA GLU A 74 0.57 24.33 -12.20
C GLU A 74 -0.13 23.27 -13.07
N LEU A 75 -1.41 23.47 -13.36
CA LEU A 75 -2.19 22.63 -14.26
C LEU A 75 -3.06 23.49 -15.19
N LYS A 76 -3.10 23.13 -16.48
CA LYS A 76 -3.98 23.79 -17.45
C LYS A 76 -5.44 23.38 -17.20
N GLU A 77 -6.35 24.35 -17.17
CA GLU A 77 -7.77 24.14 -16.86
C GLU A 77 -8.44 23.04 -17.70
N HIS A 78 -8.14 22.96 -19.00
CA HIS A 78 -8.72 21.95 -19.89
C HIS A 78 -8.34 20.50 -19.53
N LEU A 79 -7.33 20.28 -18.67
CA LEU A 79 -6.92 18.94 -18.22
C LEU A 79 -7.75 18.44 -17.03
N ARG A 80 -8.50 19.31 -16.35
CA ARG A 80 -9.29 18.95 -15.16
C ARG A 80 -10.24 17.79 -15.42
N ALA A 81 -11.13 17.95 -16.40
CA ALA A 81 -12.17 16.98 -16.71
C ALA A 81 -11.61 15.67 -17.29
N PRO A 82 -10.64 15.66 -18.22
CA PRO A 82 -9.99 14.43 -18.67
C PRO A 82 -9.34 13.63 -17.54
N ILE A 83 -8.58 14.27 -16.65
CA ILE A 83 -7.89 13.58 -15.55
C ILE A 83 -8.90 13.05 -14.52
N THR A 84 -9.96 13.80 -14.23
CA THR A 84 -11.00 13.37 -13.29
C THR A 84 -11.74 12.11 -13.77
N ASN A 85 -12.05 12.06 -15.07
CA ASN A 85 -12.92 11.01 -15.64
C ASN A 85 -12.16 9.82 -16.25
N THR A 86 -10.83 9.84 -16.27
CA THR A 86 -10.03 8.76 -16.86
C THR A 86 -10.06 7.49 -16.01
N GLN A 87 -9.92 6.34 -16.66
CA GLN A 87 -9.68 5.07 -15.97
C GLN A 87 -8.19 4.88 -15.59
N PHE A 88 -7.29 5.70 -16.14
CA PHE A 88 -5.84 5.63 -15.94
C PHE A 88 -5.35 6.65 -14.92
N ARG A 89 -6.05 6.78 -13.78
CA ARG A 89 -5.74 7.79 -12.75
C ARG A 89 -4.32 7.63 -12.16
N SER A 90 -3.80 6.40 -12.10
CA SER A 90 -2.41 6.16 -11.67
C SER A 90 -1.35 6.60 -12.67
N PHE A 91 -1.72 6.84 -13.92
CA PHE A 91 -0.85 7.43 -14.92
C PHE A 91 -1.03 8.96 -14.96
N GLU A 92 -2.28 9.43 -14.96
CA GLU A 92 -2.60 10.84 -15.15
C GLU A 92 -2.47 11.70 -13.90
N PHE A 93 -2.69 11.14 -12.71
CA PHE A 93 -2.72 11.89 -11.44
C PHE A 93 -1.53 11.55 -10.53
N LEU A 94 -1.25 10.25 -10.30
CA LEU A 94 -0.27 9.83 -9.29
C LEU A 94 1.15 10.38 -9.50
N PRO A 95 1.72 10.40 -10.72
CA PRO A 95 3.04 10.99 -10.95
C PRO A 95 3.03 12.52 -10.78
N ARG A 96 1.91 13.19 -11.08
CA ARG A 96 1.78 14.65 -10.95
C ARG A 96 1.75 15.06 -9.49
N VAL A 97 0.92 14.41 -8.68
CA VAL A 97 0.85 14.71 -7.24
C VAL A 97 2.19 14.45 -6.57
N ALA A 98 2.91 13.39 -6.96
CA ALA A 98 4.26 13.16 -6.49
C ALA A 98 5.20 14.31 -6.88
N ASN A 99 5.22 14.72 -8.15
CA ASN A 99 6.05 15.83 -8.60
C ASN A 99 5.74 17.15 -7.88
N TRP A 100 4.45 17.51 -7.75
CA TRP A 100 4.02 18.72 -7.05
C TRP A 100 4.42 18.69 -5.57
N TYR A 101 4.33 17.53 -4.92
CA TYR A 101 4.74 17.35 -3.53
C TYR A 101 6.26 17.56 -3.38
N MET A 102 7.06 16.99 -4.29
CA MET A 102 8.51 17.17 -4.28
C MET A 102 8.93 18.62 -4.54
N GLN A 103 8.15 19.37 -5.31
CA GLN A 103 8.32 20.81 -5.52
C GLN A 103 7.86 21.67 -4.33
N LYS A 104 7.37 21.04 -3.26
CA LYS A 104 6.86 21.70 -2.04
C LYS A 104 5.65 22.61 -2.32
N LEU A 105 4.85 22.25 -3.32
CA LEU A 105 3.59 22.93 -3.59
C LEU A 105 2.55 22.55 -2.53
N ALA A 106 1.62 23.46 -2.24
CA ALA A 106 0.54 23.20 -1.31
C ALA A 106 -0.53 22.34 -1.99
N ILE A 107 -0.68 21.09 -1.52
CA ILE A 107 -1.63 20.11 -2.07
C ILE A 107 -2.72 19.86 -1.01
N PRO A 108 -4.00 20.10 -1.33
CA PRO A 108 -5.09 19.81 -0.40
C PRO A 108 -5.17 18.30 -0.15
N HIS A 109 -5.37 17.94 1.11
CA HIS A 109 -5.47 16.55 1.55
C HIS A 109 -6.24 16.46 2.86
N GLU A 110 -6.78 15.28 3.13
CA GLU A 110 -7.32 14.91 4.43
C GLU A 110 -6.37 13.95 5.14
N LEU A 111 -6.23 14.10 6.46
CA LEU A 111 -5.42 13.18 7.25
C LEU A 111 -6.30 12.04 7.80
N HIS A 112 -5.96 10.80 7.46
CA HIS A 112 -6.66 9.60 7.92
C HIS A 112 -5.75 8.73 8.78
N LYS A 113 -6.30 8.03 9.78
CA LYS A 113 -5.52 7.08 10.59
C LYS A 113 -5.35 5.77 9.83
N LEU A 114 -4.16 5.17 9.90
CA LEU A 114 -3.95 3.85 9.29
C LEU A 114 -4.79 2.74 9.94
N SER A 115 -5.24 2.96 11.18
CA SER A 115 -6.18 2.08 11.89
C SER A 115 -7.54 1.93 11.22
N ASP A 116 -7.91 2.88 10.36
CA ASP A 116 -9.22 2.93 9.72
C ASP A 116 -9.27 2.04 8.46
N PHE A 117 -8.10 1.57 7.99
CA PHE A 117 -7.95 0.66 6.87
C PHE A 117 -7.78 -0.80 7.32
N LEU A 118 -7.84 -1.72 6.36
CA LEU A 118 -7.74 -3.15 6.61
C LEU A 118 -6.42 -3.49 7.32
N LYS A 119 -6.53 -4.07 8.52
CA LYS A 119 -5.38 -4.64 9.24
C LYS A 119 -4.78 -5.80 8.46
N ALA A 120 -3.47 -6.02 8.61
CA ALA A 120 -2.78 -7.12 7.93
C ALA A 120 -3.42 -8.46 8.32
N PRO A 121 -4.04 -9.19 7.38
CA PRO A 121 -4.62 -10.49 7.69
C PRO A 121 -3.50 -11.49 7.95
N LEU A 122 -3.70 -12.49 8.81
CA LEU A 122 -2.80 -13.64 8.90
C LEU A 122 -3.00 -14.52 7.65
N ALA A 123 -2.10 -14.41 6.68
CA ALA A 123 -2.26 -15.03 5.38
C ALA A 123 -0.91 -15.32 4.70
N VAL A 124 -0.91 -16.23 3.73
CA VAL A 124 0.15 -16.31 2.71
C VAL A 124 0.01 -15.07 1.81
N TRP A 125 1.02 -14.20 1.79
CA TRP A 125 1.00 -12.96 1.01
C TRP A 125 1.76 -13.06 -0.31
N TYR A 126 2.75 -13.96 -0.35
CA TYR A 126 3.58 -14.16 -1.52
C TYR A 126 4.04 -15.61 -1.59
N ILE A 127 3.94 -16.21 -2.78
CA ILE A 127 4.58 -17.48 -3.09
C ILE A 127 5.81 -17.11 -3.90
N ASP A 128 6.99 -17.41 -3.38
CA ASP A 128 8.22 -17.12 -4.10
C ASP A 128 8.45 -18.09 -5.27
N ASN A 129 9.43 -17.78 -6.13
CA ASN A 129 9.69 -18.56 -7.34
C ASN A 129 10.16 -20.01 -7.07
N PHE A 130 10.48 -20.35 -5.81
CA PHE A 130 10.81 -21.71 -5.39
C PHE A 130 9.60 -22.47 -4.82
N GLY A 131 8.44 -21.81 -4.73
CA GLY A 131 7.23 -22.37 -4.16
C GLY A 131 7.09 -22.16 -2.64
N ASN A 132 7.99 -21.40 -2.00
CA ASN A 132 7.85 -21.16 -0.56
C ASN A 132 6.69 -20.18 -0.30
N CYS A 133 5.86 -20.52 0.68
CA CYS A 133 4.83 -19.62 1.17
C CYS A 133 5.43 -18.61 2.16
N LYS A 134 5.46 -17.33 1.78
CA LYS A 134 5.74 -16.24 2.72
C LYS A 134 4.42 -15.78 3.33
N THR A 135 4.40 -15.60 4.65
CA THR A 135 3.22 -15.17 5.37
C THR A 135 3.38 -13.73 5.88
N THR A 136 2.25 -13.09 6.16
CA THR A 136 2.21 -11.82 6.89
C THR A 136 2.48 -12.03 8.39
N ALA A 137 2.63 -13.27 8.86
CA ALA A 137 2.85 -13.60 10.26
C ALA A 137 4.22 -13.11 10.74
N TRP A 138 4.27 -12.56 11.93
CA TRP A 138 5.49 -12.43 12.70
C TRP A 138 5.72 -13.69 13.51
N ALA A 139 6.97 -13.91 13.94
CA ALA A 139 7.30 -15.04 14.81
C ALA A 139 6.39 -15.07 16.05
N GLY A 140 6.11 -13.92 16.65
CA GLY A 140 5.21 -13.80 17.80
C GLY A 140 3.73 -14.07 17.50
N ASP A 141 3.27 -13.93 16.24
CA ASP A 141 1.87 -14.21 15.89
C ASP A 141 1.56 -15.72 15.90
N ILE A 142 2.59 -16.55 15.73
CA ILE A 142 2.48 -18.01 15.59
C ILE A 142 3.35 -18.76 16.62
N ASP A 143 3.89 -18.06 17.61
CA ASP A 143 4.86 -18.58 18.59
C ASP A 143 6.02 -19.39 17.95
N HIS A 144 6.56 -18.89 16.84
CA HIS A 144 7.60 -19.59 16.09
C HIS A 144 8.85 -19.81 16.95
N LYS A 145 9.18 -21.09 17.17
CA LYS A 145 10.38 -21.56 17.88
C LYS A 145 10.93 -22.79 17.18
N ALA A 146 12.25 -22.89 17.01
CA ALA A 146 12.86 -24.07 16.41
C ALA A 146 12.45 -25.35 17.16
N LEU A 147 12.15 -26.40 16.41
CA LEU A 147 11.65 -27.70 16.89
C LEU A 147 10.28 -27.66 17.60
N HIS A 148 9.53 -26.56 17.45
CA HIS A 148 8.15 -26.45 17.87
C HIS A 148 7.20 -26.76 16.70
N LYS A 149 6.06 -27.38 16.98
CA LYS A 149 5.02 -27.63 15.98
C LYS A 149 3.97 -26.52 16.02
N ILE A 150 3.64 -25.97 14.86
CA ILE A 150 2.49 -25.09 14.68
C ILE A 150 1.36 -25.86 14.01
N THR A 151 0.15 -25.78 14.56
CA THR A 151 -1.03 -26.39 13.95
C THR A 151 -1.67 -25.40 12.98
N THR A 152 -1.84 -25.83 11.73
CA THR A 152 -2.51 -25.07 10.68
C THR A 152 -3.75 -25.80 10.19
N ARG A 153 -4.57 -25.15 9.35
CA ARG A 153 -5.71 -25.80 8.69
C ARG A 153 -5.33 -26.93 7.72
N TRP A 154 -4.05 -27.04 7.36
CA TRP A 154 -3.52 -28.05 6.45
C TRP A 154 -2.74 -29.15 7.18
N GLY A 155 -2.67 -29.09 8.51
CA GLY A 155 -1.91 -30.02 9.34
C GLY A 155 -0.86 -29.30 10.19
N ASP A 156 -0.09 -30.10 10.92
CA ASP A 156 1.00 -29.62 11.76
C ASP A 156 2.25 -29.40 10.93
N LEU A 157 2.92 -28.27 11.15
CA LEU A 157 4.21 -27.95 10.54
C LEU A 157 5.27 -27.85 11.64
N MET A 158 6.44 -28.44 11.40
CA MET A 158 7.58 -28.30 12.30
C MET A 158 8.34 -27.02 11.97
N CYS A 159 8.60 -26.18 12.98
CA CYS A 159 9.40 -24.98 12.82
C CYS A 159 10.89 -25.32 12.84
N TYR A 160 11.65 -24.76 11.91
CA TYR A 160 13.10 -24.88 11.83
C TYR A 160 13.74 -23.50 11.75
N GLU A 161 14.97 -23.38 12.24
CA GLU A 161 15.72 -22.13 12.20
C GLU A 161 16.13 -21.77 10.76
N ARG A 162 16.50 -22.79 9.97
CA ARG A 162 16.97 -22.61 8.60
C ARG A 162 16.39 -23.70 7.71
N LEU A 163 16.21 -23.36 6.43
CA LEU A 163 15.70 -24.30 5.42
C LEU A 163 16.56 -25.58 5.32
N LYS A 164 17.89 -25.47 5.47
CA LYS A 164 18.78 -26.65 5.39
C LYS A 164 18.60 -27.66 6.54
N ASP A 165 17.91 -27.26 7.60
CA ASP A 165 17.65 -28.11 8.75
C ASP A 165 16.34 -28.93 8.56
N VAL A 166 15.58 -28.66 7.48
CA VAL A 166 14.35 -29.39 7.12
C VAL A 166 14.72 -30.70 6.40
N PRO A 167 14.16 -31.86 6.80
CA PRO A 167 14.35 -33.12 6.09
C PRO A 167 13.83 -33.07 4.65
N ASN A 168 14.54 -33.73 3.73
CA ASN A 168 14.14 -33.77 2.32
C ASN A 168 12.74 -34.40 2.16
N GLY A 169 11.86 -33.70 1.45
CA GLY A 169 10.50 -34.15 1.16
C GLY A 169 9.47 -33.80 2.24
N GLU A 170 9.90 -33.19 3.35
CA GLU A 170 9.02 -32.70 4.41
C GLU A 170 8.70 -31.21 4.24
N PRO A 171 7.48 -30.77 4.61
CA PRO A 171 7.07 -29.36 4.60
C PRO A 171 7.62 -28.55 5.78
#